data_AF-Q0KH84-F1
#
_entry.id   AF-Q0KH84-F1
#
_cell.length_a   1.000
_cell.length_b   1.000
_cell.length_c   1.000
_cell.angle_alpha   90.00
_cell.angle_beta   90.00
_cell.angle_gamma   90.00
#
_symmetry.space_group_name_H-M   'P 1'
#
loop_
_entity.id
_entity.type
_entity.pdbx_description
1 polymer ?
#
loop_
_entity_poly.entity_id
_entity_poly.type
_entity_poly.pdbx_seq_one_letter_code
_entity_poly.pdbx_strand_id
1 'polypeptide(L)'
;IDQPEFDVPLKQDQEQKIYAQIFREYLTYLNQLGTLLGGDPSKVQEHSSLSISITSRLFQFLRPLEQRRAQGKLFQMVTIDQLKEMAPAIDWLSCLQATFTPMSLSPSQSLVVHDVEYLKNMSQLVEEMLLKQRDFLQSHMILGLVVTLSPALDSQFQEARRKLSQKLRELTEQPPM
;
A
#
# COMPACT_ATOMS: atom_id res chain seq x y z
N ILE A 1 7.30 -13.13 -3.86
CA ILE A 1 7.05 -11.73 -3.44
C ILE A 1 6.41 -11.01 -4.62
N ASP A 2 5.29 -10.31 -4.40
CA ASP A 2 4.56 -9.57 -5.42
C ASP A 2 4.23 -8.15 -4.92
N GLN A 3 3.70 -7.31 -5.81
CA GLN A 3 3.12 -6.02 -5.48
C GLN A 3 1.87 -6.18 -4.59
N PRO A 4 1.55 -5.23 -3.70
CA PRO A 4 0.40 -5.31 -2.82
C PRO A 4 -0.92 -5.10 -3.57
N GLU A 5 -2.00 -5.60 -2.97
CA GLU A 5 -3.36 -5.25 -3.36
C GLU A 5 -3.73 -3.87 -2.77
N PHE A 6 -4.45 -3.06 -3.55
CA PHE A 6 -4.96 -1.77 -3.09
C PHE A 6 -6.48 -1.84 -2.99
N ASP A 7 -7.02 -1.45 -1.84
CA ASP A 7 -8.47 -1.44 -1.57
C ASP A 7 -9.24 -0.44 -2.46
N VAL A 8 -8.53 0.52 -3.06
CA VAL A 8 -9.14 1.54 -3.91
C VAL A 8 -9.20 1.02 -5.35
N PRO A 9 -10.39 0.85 -5.95
CA PRO A 9 -10.55 0.36 -7.31
C PRO A 9 -10.15 1.46 -8.30
N LEU A 10 -8.86 1.52 -8.62
CA LEU A 10 -8.32 2.48 -9.56
C LEU A 10 -8.21 1.83 -10.94
N LYS A 11 -9.27 1.96 -11.74
CA LYS A 11 -9.20 1.64 -13.17
C LYS A 11 -8.52 2.80 -13.89
N GLN A 12 -7.54 2.49 -14.75
CA GLN A 12 -6.79 3.50 -15.52
C GLN A 12 -7.67 4.37 -16.44
N ASP A 13 -8.90 3.94 -16.73
CA ASP A 13 -9.86 4.61 -17.63
C ASP A 13 -10.97 5.41 -16.91
N GLN A 14 -10.89 5.62 -15.59
CA GLN A 14 -11.89 6.45 -14.89
C GLN A 14 -11.66 7.94 -15.12
N GLU A 15 -12.76 8.71 -15.24
CA GLU A 15 -12.70 10.16 -15.33
C GLU A 15 -11.98 10.76 -14.11
N GLN A 16 -11.08 11.73 -14.36
CA GLN A 16 -10.29 12.40 -13.32
C GLN A 16 -11.14 12.95 -12.16
N LYS A 17 -12.40 13.30 -12.43
CA LYS A 17 -13.36 13.79 -11.44
C LYS A 17 -13.82 12.71 -10.47
N ILE A 18 -14.14 11.51 -10.96
CA ILE A 18 -14.53 10.36 -10.13
C ILE A 18 -13.33 9.93 -9.27
N TYR A 19 -12.14 9.90 -9.87
CA TYR A 19 -10.88 9.63 -9.16
C TYR A 19 -10.69 10.59 -7.99
N ALA A 20 -10.80 11.91 -8.21
CA ALA A 20 -10.67 12.90 -7.14
C ALA A 20 -11.69 12.72 -6.01
N GLN A 21 -12.92 12.28 -6.32
CA GLN A 21 -13.94 11.99 -5.32
C GLN A 21 -13.59 10.75 -4.49
N ILE A 22 -13.14 9.67 -5.13
CA ILE A 22 -12.67 8.46 -4.45
C ILE A 22 -11.58 8.77 -3.42
N PHE A 23 -10.59 9.60 -3.78
CA PHE A 23 -9.53 9.99 -2.85
C PHE A 23 -10.03 10.82 -1.67
N ARG A 24 -11.03 11.68 -1.88
CA ARG A 24 -11.63 12.48 -0.80
C ARG A 24 -12.37 11.59 0.21
N GLU A 25 -13.12 10.61 -0.27
CA GLU A 25 -13.81 9.65 0.60
C GLU A 25 -12.79 8.79 1.36
N TYR A 26 -11.74 8.33 0.68
CA TYR A 26 -10.69 7.55 1.32
C TYR A 26 -9.89 8.36 2.36
N LEU A 27 -9.56 9.63 2.07
CA LEU A 27 -8.93 10.53 3.04
C LEU A 27 -9.82 10.76 4.27
N THR A 28 -11.13 10.94 4.05
CA THR A 28 -12.11 11.08 5.15
C THR A 28 -12.12 9.84 6.03
N TYR A 29 -12.08 8.66 5.42
CA TYR A 29 -11.96 7.40 6.15
C TYR A 29 -10.67 7.30 6.96
N LEU A 30 -9.51 7.62 6.37
CA LEU A 30 -8.22 7.62 7.10
C LEU A 30 -8.21 8.60 8.27
N ASN A 31 -8.78 9.79 8.10
CA ASN A 31 -8.93 10.76 9.18
C ASN A 31 -9.80 10.21 10.33
N GLN A 32 -10.88 9.53 9.99
CA GLN A 32 -11.74 8.89 10.98
C GLN A 32 -10.99 7.80 11.74
N LEU A 33 -10.22 6.94 11.04
CA LEU A 33 -9.40 5.91 11.69
C LEU A 33 -8.36 6.52 12.62
N GLY A 34 -7.61 7.53 12.17
CA GLY A 34 -6.60 8.20 13.01
C GLY A 34 -7.20 8.83 14.27
N THR A 35 -8.41 9.37 14.16
CA THR A 35 -9.15 9.93 15.31
C THR A 35 -9.61 8.84 16.26
N LEU A 36 -10.13 7.71 15.76
CA LEU A 36 -10.55 6.57 16.59
C LEU A 36 -9.38 5.92 17.35
N LEU A 37 -8.16 6.00 16.81
CA LEU A 37 -6.94 5.57 17.49
C LEU A 37 -6.46 6.58 18.56
N GLY A 38 -7.21 7.66 18.80
CA GLY A 38 -6.89 8.70 19.78
C GLY A 38 -5.90 9.76 19.28
N GLY A 39 -5.68 9.86 17.97
CA GLY A 39 -4.81 10.88 17.38
C GLY A 39 -5.38 12.29 17.49
N ASP A 40 -4.49 13.28 17.58
CA ASP A 40 -4.88 14.70 17.50
C ASP A 40 -5.47 15.02 16.11
N PRO A 41 -6.67 15.62 16.01
CA PRO A 41 -7.33 15.84 14.72
C PRO A 41 -6.50 16.64 13.70
N SER A 42 -5.73 17.63 14.14
CA SER A 42 -4.91 18.46 13.25
C SER A 42 -3.76 17.67 12.65
N LYS A 43 -3.09 16.85 13.48
CA LYS A 43 -2.02 15.94 13.03
C LYS A 43 -2.56 14.79 12.20
N VAL A 44 -3.69 14.21 12.60
CA VAL A 44 -4.32 13.11 11.86
C VAL A 44 -4.63 13.53 10.42
N GLN A 45 -5.09 14.75 10.21
CA GLN A 45 -5.35 15.26 8.86
C GLN A 45 -4.08 15.35 8.01
N GLU A 46 -2.99 15.86 8.58
CA GLU A 46 -1.70 15.95 7.91
C GLU A 46 -1.17 14.55 7.55
N HIS A 47 -1.12 13.65 8.53
CA HIS A 47 -0.61 12.29 8.37
C HIS A 47 -1.45 11.44 7.40
N SER A 48 -2.77 11.61 7.41
CA SER A 48 -3.66 10.93 6.46
C SER A 48 -3.46 11.46 5.04
N SER A 49 -3.29 12.78 4.87
CA SER A 49 -3.03 13.39 3.57
C SER A 49 -1.70 12.91 2.97
N LEU A 50 -0.66 12.79 3.78
CA LEU A 50 0.62 12.21 3.34
C LEU A 50 0.50 10.71 3.05
N SER A 51 -0.32 9.99 3.81
CA SER A 51 -0.60 8.57 3.53
C SER A 51 -1.25 8.37 2.16
N ILE A 52 -2.15 9.28 1.74
CA ILE A 52 -2.70 9.30 0.38
C ILE A 52 -1.61 9.54 -0.67
N SER A 53 -0.69 10.48 -0.41
CA SER A 53 0.41 10.77 -1.33
C SER A 53 1.34 9.56 -1.52
N ILE A 54 1.72 8.89 -0.43
CA ILE A 54 2.54 7.66 -0.46
C ILE A 54 1.80 6.57 -1.25
N THR A 55 0.53 6.34 -0.93
CA THR A 55 -0.33 5.35 -1.63
C THR A 55 -0.39 5.64 -3.13
N SER A 56 -0.54 6.91 -3.52
CA SER A 56 -0.61 7.32 -4.92
C SER A 56 0.70 7.06 -5.66
N ARG A 57 1.86 7.33 -5.04
CA ARG A 57 3.18 7.02 -5.62
C ARG A 57 3.38 5.52 -5.78
N LEU A 58 3.05 4.73 -4.75
CA LEU A 58 3.11 3.27 -4.83
C LEU A 58 2.19 2.72 -5.94
N PHE A 59 1.00 3.30 -6.09
CA PHE A 59 0.06 2.90 -7.13
C PHE A 59 0.60 3.16 -8.54
N GLN A 60 1.30 4.28 -8.76
CA GLN A 60 1.94 4.60 -10.05
C GLN A 60 3.01 3.57 -10.45
N PHE A 61 3.59 2.83 -9.50
CA PHE A 61 4.58 1.79 -9.79
C PHE A 61 3.95 0.47 -10.21
N LEU A 62 2.64 0.28 -10.01
CA LEU A 62 1.95 -0.95 -10.37
C LEU A 62 1.96 -1.17 -11.87
N ARG A 63 2.18 -2.42 -12.25
CA ARG A 63 2.05 -2.86 -13.64
C ARG A 63 0.87 -3.81 -13.79
N PRO A 64 -0.09 -3.51 -14.69
CA PRO A 64 -1.17 -4.43 -15.02
C PRO A 64 -0.65 -5.80 -15.42
N LEU A 65 -1.37 -6.85 -15.05
CA LEU A 65 -0.95 -8.23 -15.30
C LEU A 65 -0.82 -8.52 -16.81
N GLU A 66 -1.67 -7.91 -17.63
CA GLU A 66 -1.68 -8.00 -19.08
C GLU A 66 -0.37 -7.45 -19.66
N GLN A 67 0.09 -6.31 -19.14
CA GLN A 67 1.36 -5.72 -19.52
C GLN A 67 2.53 -6.62 -19.09
N ARG A 68 2.49 -7.19 -17.88
CA ARG A 68 3.50 -8.14 -17.39
C ARG A 68 3.56 -9.41 -18.26
N ARG A 69 2.40 -9.93 -18.66
CA ARG A 69 2.26 -11.08 -19.57
C ARG A 69 2.81 -10.79 -20.96
N ALA A 70 2.44 -9.65 -21.56
CA ALA A 70 2.89 -9.25 -22.88
C ALA A 70 4.43 -9.10 -22.97
N GLN A 71 5.08 -8.74 -21.87
CA GLN A 71 6.53 -8.59 -21.78
C GLN A 71 7.27 -9.90 -21.43
N GLY A 72 6.55 -11.01 -21.20
CA GLY A 72 7.16 -12.28 -20.76
C GLY A 72 7.79 -12.22 -19.36
N LYS A 73 7.49 -11.20 -18.56
CA LYS A 73 8.08 -10.94 -17.24
C LYS A 73 7.08 -11.26 -16.12
N LEU A 74 6.62 -12.51 -16.07
CA LEU A 74 5.67 -12.96 -15.04
C LEU A 74 6.31 -13.12 -13.66
N PHE A 75 7.58 -13.51 -13.64
CA PHE A 75 8.38 -13.62 -12.43
C PHE A 75 9.87 -13.68 -12.79
N GLN A 76 10.71 -13.43 -11.78
CA GLN A 76 12.15 -13.62 -11.81
C GLN A 76 12.56 -14.44 -10.58
N MET A 77 13.46 -15.40 -10.78
CA MET A 77 14.08 -16.13 -9.68
C MET A 77 15.33 -15.35 -9.27
N VAL A 78 15.39 -14.91 -8.01
CA VAL A 78 16.52 -14.13 -7.47
C VAL A 78 16.88 -14.67 -6.10
N THR A 79 18.13 -14.51 -5.66
CA THR A 79 18.50 -14.84 -4.27
C THR A 79 18.06 -13.73 -3.31
N ILE A 80 18.00 -14.04 -2.01
CA ILE A 80 17.76 -13.01 -0.97
C ILE A 80 18.82 -11.90 -1.06
N ASP A 81 20.09 -12.24 -1.27
CA ASP A 81 21.17 -11.25 -1.46
C ASP A 81 20.96 -10.36 -2.69
N GLN A 82 20.62 -10.94 -3.84
CA GLN A 82 20.33 -10.17 -5.04
C GLN A 82 19.13 -9.23 -4.83
N LEU A 83 18.09 -9.71 -4.14
CA LEU A 83 16.94 -8.87 -3.81
C LEU A 83 17.34 -7.70 -2.90
N LYS A 84 18.20 -7.93 -1.92
CA LYS A 84 18.74 -6.89 -1.03
C LYS A 84 19.54 -5.84 -1.78
N GLU A 85 20.36 -6.23 -2.76
CA GLU A 85 21.10 -5.28 -3.60
C GLU A 85 20.16 -4.42 -4.47
N MET A 86 19.09 -5.02 -4.99
CA MET A 86 18.15 -4.31 -5.86
C MET A 86 17.15 -3.42 -5.11
N ALA A 87 16.73 -3.82 -3.91
CA ALA A 87 15.71 -3.15 -3.11
C ALA A 87 16.16 -3.03 -1.63
N PRO A 88 17.19 -2.22 -1.33
CA PRO A 88 17.87 -2.22 -0.03
C PRO A 88 17.06 -1.63 1.14
N ALA A 89 15.92 -0.99 0.90
CA ALA A 89 15.13 -0.32 1.94
C ALA A 89 14.65 -1.26 3.06
N ILE A 90 14.58 -2.56 2.78
CA ILE A 90 14.11 -3.59 3.70
C ILE A 90 15.27 -4.55 3.96
N ASP A 91 15.48 -4.89 5.24
CA ASP A 91 16.31 -6.04 5.59
C ASP A 91 15.56 -7.35 5.27
N TRP A 92 15.62 -7.77 4.00
CA TRP A 92 14.85 -8.90 3.49
C TRP A 92 15.13 -10.20 4.22
N LEU A 93 16.39 -10.49 4.56
CA LEU A 93 16.74 -11.72 5.26
C LEU A 93 16.07 -11.76 6.63
N SER A 94 16.23 -10.70 7.42
CA SER A 94 15.61 -10.60 8.75
C SER A 94 14.08 -10.61 8.67
N CYS A 95 13.50 -9.90 7.70
CA CYS A 95 12.04 -9.86 7.48
C CYS A 95 11.47 -11.25 7.16
N LEU A 96 12.08 -11.96 6.21
CA LEU A 96 11.65 -13.30 5.81
C LEU A 96 11.87 -14.32 6.93
N GLN A 97 13.00 -14.23 7.64
CA GLN A 97 13.32 -15.10 8.77
C GLN A 97 12.29 -14.95 9.90
N ALA A 98 11.89 -13.72 10.21
CA ALA A 98 10.83 -13.46 11.19
C ALA A 98 9.47 -13.99 10.70
N THR A 99 9.15 -13.83 9.41
CA THR A 99 7.89 -14.27 8.82
C THR A 99 7.74 -15.80 8.79
N PHE A 100 8.82 -16.52 8.49
CA PHE A 100 8.80 -17.98 8.29
C PHE A 100 9.37 -18.79 9.46
N THR A 101 9.50 -18.18 10.65
CA THR A 101 9.97 -18.90 11.84
C THR A 101 9.14 -20.17 12.09
N PRO A 102 9.78 -21.34 12.35
CA PRO A 102 11.20 -21.54 12.67
C PRO A 102 12.13 -21.91 11.49
N MET A 103 11.71 -21.75 10.24
CA MET A 103 12.54 -22.08 9.07
C MET A 103 13.83 -21.24 9.04
N SER A 104 15.00 -21.88 8.88
CA SER A 104 16.26 -21.16 8.67
C SER A 104 16.42 -20.79 7.20
N LEU A 105 16.59 -19.50 6.91
CA LEU A 105 16.84 -18.99 5.57
C LEU A 105 18.31 -18.56 5.43
N SER A 106 18.88 -18.74 4.24
CA SER A 106 20.23 -18.27 3.91
C SER A 106 20.18 -17.14 2.88
N PRO A 107 21.19 -16.27 2.82
CA PRO A 107 21.26 -15.21 1.81
C PRO A 107 21.24 -15.72 0.36
N SER A 108 21.74 -16.93 0.13
CA SER A 108 21.74 -17.62 -1.17
C SER A 108 20.40 -18.26 -1.56
N GLN A 109 19.41 -18.28 -0.66
CA GLN A 109 18.11 -18.91 -0.91
C GLN A 109 17.40 -18.20 -2.07
N SER A 110 16.91 -18.98 -3.04
CA SER A 110 16.15 -18.45 -4.18
C SER A 110 14.71 -18.11 -3.80
N LEU A 111 14.23 -17.00 -4.36
CA LEU A 111 12.89 -16.47 -4.22
C LEU A 111 12.29 -16.20 -5.61
N VAL A 112 10.99 -16.45 -5.74
CA VAL A 112 10.22 -16.01 -6.90
C VAL A 112 9.70 -14.60 -6.63
N VAL A 113 10.09 -13.65 -7.48
CA VAL A 113 9.64 -12.24 -7.42
C VAL A 113 8.86 -11.92 -8.69
N HIS A 114 7.59 -11.54 -8.52
CA HIS A 114 6.67 -11.30 -9.64
C HIS A 114 6.85 -9.93 -10.30
N ASP A 115 7.27 -8.92 -9.52
CA ASP A 115 7.57 -7.60 -10.05
C ASP A 115 8.79 -6.99 -9.35
N VAL A 116 9.98 -7.26 -9.89
CA VAL A 116 11.24 -6.71 -9.38
C VAL A 116 11.30 -5.19 -9.52
N GLU A 117 10.69 -4.62 -10.57
CA GLU A 117 10.74 -3.18 -10.80
C GLU A 117 9.89 -2.42 -9.79
N TYR A 118 8.72 -2.97 -9.43
CA TYR A 118 7.90 -2.46 -8.36
C TYR A 118 8.68 -2.40 -7.05
N LEU A 119 9.40 -3.48 -6.68
CA LEU A 119 10.19 -3.53 -5.45
C LEU A 119 11.35 -2.51 -5.47
N LYS A 120 12.00 -2.29 -6.62
CA LYS A 120 13.04 -1.26 -6.77
C LYS A 120 12.47 0.15 -6.53
N ASN A 121 11.36 0.48 -7.21
CA ASN A 121 10.73 1.79 -7.08
C ASN A 121 10.17 2.03 -5.67
N MET A 122 9.58 0.99 -5.07
CA MET A 122 9.13 1.02 -3.68
C MET A 122 10.30 1.23 -2.71
N SER A 123 11.42 0.53 -2.92
CA SER A 123 12.62 0.69 -2.09
C SER A 123 13.13 2.14 -2.12
N GLN A 124 13.26 2.72 -3.32
CA GLN A 124 13.69 4.11 -3.47
C GLN A 124 12.74 5.10 -2.76
N LEU A 125 11.43 4.88 -2.88
CA LEU A 125 10.42 5.67 -2.18
C LEU A 125 10.59 5.56 -0.66
N VAL A 126 10.74 4.34 -0.14
CA VAL A 126 10.89 4.10 1.30
C VAL A 126 12.17 4.75 1.83
N GLU A 127 13.30 4.62 1.13
CA GLU A 127 14.55 5.29 1.51
C GLU A 127 14.41 6.82 1.54
N GLU A 128 13.77 7.41 0.53
CA GLU A 128 13.48 8.85 0.51
C GLU A 128 12.65 9.27 1.73
N MET A 129 11.61 8.50 2.03
CA MET A 129 10.70 8.78 3.14
C MET A 129 11.38 8.59 4.50
N LEU A 130 12.25 7.59 4.66
CA LEU A 130 13.01 7.36 5.88
C LEU A 130 13.95 8.54 6.19
N LEU A 131 14.51 9.18 5.17
CA LEU A 131 15.42 10.32 5.32
C LEU A 131 14.69 11.63 5.64
N LYS A 132 13.53 11.87 5.03
CA LYS A 132 12.86 13.19 5.08
C LYS A 132 11.60 13.22 5.97
N GLN A 133 10.89 12.10 6.08
CA GLN A 133 9.49 12.06 6.50
C GLN A 133 9.15 10.74 7.24
N ARG A 134 10.04 10.29 8.13
CA ARG A 134 9.93 8.99 8.82
C ARG A 134 8.60 8.80 9.56
N ASP A 135 8.15 9.83 10.29
CA ASP A 135 6.92 9.76 11.08
C ASP A 135 5.67 9.56 10.20
N PHE A 136 5.70 10.11 8.99
CA PHE A 136 4.63 9.94 7.99
C PHE A 136 4.63 8.54 7.40
N LEU A 137 5.81 7.96 7.11
CA LEU A 137 5.91 6.56 6.68
C LEU A 137 5.37 5.61 7.75
N GLN A 138 5.73 5.84 9.03
CA GLN A 138 5.21 5.05 10.14
C GLN A 138 3.69 5.15 10.24
N SER A 139 3.15 6.36 10.10
CA SER A 139 1.71 6.58 10.15
C SER A 139 0.97 5.92 9.00
N HIS A 140 1.54 5.95 7.79
CA HIS A 140 1.02 5.24 6.64
C HIS A 140 0.96 3.72 6.89
N MET A 141 2.00 3.13 7.49
CA MET A 141 2.02 1.71 7.84
C MET A 141 0.95 1.37 8.91
N ILE A 142 0.83 2.19 9.96
CA ILE A 142 -0.16 2.00 11.02
C ILE A 142 -1.58 2.11 10.45
N LEU A 143 -1.85 3.14 9.65
CA LEU A 143 -3.15 3.32 9.01
C LEU A 143 -3.48 2.14 8.10
N GLY A 144 -2.53 1.68 7.28
CA GLY A 144 -2.71 0.49 6.44
C GLY A 144 -3.08 -0.75 7.25
N LEU A 145 -2.38 -1.02 8.35
CA LEU A 145 -2.70 -2.12 9.27
C LEU A 145 -4.10 -1.98 9.84
N VAL A 146 -4.49 -0.77 10.27
CA VAL A 146 -5.80 -0.51 10.85
C VAL A 146 -6.89 -0.70 9.80
N VAL A 147 -6.68 -0.27 8.56
CA VAL A 147 -7.62 -0.54 7.44
C VAL A 147 -7.85 -2.05 7.27
N THR A 148 -6.79 -2.86 7.31
CA THR A 148 -6.87 -4.32 7.25
C THR A 148 -7.66 -4.89 8.43
N LEU A 149 -7.39 -4.41 9.64
CA LEU A 149 -7.99 -4.92 10.87
C LEU A 149 -9.39 -4.36 11.18
N SER A 150 -9.83 -3.28 10.54
CA SER A 150 -11.13 -2.62 10.79
C SER A 150 -12.33 -3.57 10.95
N PRO A 151 -12.50 -4.66 10.16
CA PRO A 151 -13.61 -5.60 10.34
C PRO A 151 -13.58 -6.37 11.67
N ALA A 152 -12.40 -6.51 12.28
CA ALA A 152 -12.19 -7.23 13.54
C ALA A 152 -12.11 -6.30 14.76
N LEU A 153 -12.10 -4.99 14.55
CA LEU A 153 -12.13 -3.97 15.61
C LEU A 153 -13.58 -3.66 16.03
N ASP A 154 -13.76 -2.72 16.97
CA ASP A 154 -15.09 -2.38 17.49
C ASP A 154 -16.03 -1.76 16.43
N SER A 155 -17.30 -1.57 16.82
CA SER A 155 -18.37 -1.12 15.93
C SER A 155 -18.08 0.22 15.25
N GLN A 156 -17.28 1.11 15.85
CA GLN A 156 -16.94 2.40 15.24
C GLN A 156 -16.04 2.23 14.03
N PHE A 157 -15.06 1.31 14.08
CA PHE A 157 -14.16 1.00 12.96
C PHE A 157 -14.91 0.27 11.84
N GLN A 158 -15.75 -0.69 12.21
CA GLN A 158 -16.59 -1.42 11.25
C GLN A 158 -17.53 -0.48 10.50
N GLU A 159 -18.17 0.45 11.22
CA GLU A 159 -19.06 1.45 10.64
C GLU A 159 -18.31 2.43 9.72
N ALA A 160 -17.12 2.88 10.10
CA ALA A 160 -16.27 3.71 9.24
C ALA A 160 -15.96 3.01 7.91
N ARG A 161 -15.60 1.72 7.95
CA ARG A 161 -15.35 0.92 6.75
C ARG A 161 -16.60 0.73 5.91
N ARG A 162 -17.76 0.44 6.54
CA ARG A 162 -19.05 0.28 5.85
C ARG A 162 -19.45 1.55 5.09
N LYS A 163 -19.27 2.72 5.71
CA LYS A 163 -19.54 4.02 5.08
C LYS A 163 -18.66 4.23 3.84
N LEU A 164 -17.36 3.97 3.95
CA LEU A 164 -16.45 4.04 2.80
C LEU A 164 -16.91 3.11 1.68
N SER A 165 -17.17 1.83 1.97
CA SER A 165 -17.60 0.87 0.95
C SER A 165 -18.88 1.29 0.24
N GLN A 166 -19.85 1.85 0.97
CA GLN A 166 -21.08 2.40 0.38
C GLN A 166 -20.77 3.57 -0.56
N LYS A 167 -19.92 4.51 -0.13
CA LYS A 167 -19.53 5.68 -0.94
C LYS A 167 -18.80 5.28 -2.21
N LEU A 168 -17.85 4.35 -2.12
CA LEU A 168 -17.12 3.86 -3.29
C LEU A 168 -18.06 3.18 -4.28
N ARG A 169 -19.02 2.39 -3.79
CA ARG A 169 -20.04 1.76 -4.64
C ARG A 169 -20.87 2.81 -5.39
N GLU A 170 -21.40 3.81 -4.68
CA GLU A 170 -22.15 4.93 -5.27
C GLU A 170 -21.36 5.64 -6.39
N LEU A 171 -20.06 5.86 -6.18
CA LEU A 171 -19.18 6.52 -7.16
C LEU A 171 -18.84 5.63 -8.37
N THR A 172 -18.77 4.31 -8.19
CA THR A 172 -18.43 3.36 -9.27
C THR A 172 -19.63 2.90 -10.09
N GLU A 173 -20.86 2.99 -9.54
CA GLU A 173 -22.10 2.61 -10.23
C GLU A 173 -22.77 3.79 -10.97
N GLN A 174 -22.34 5.03 -10.74
CA GLN A 174 -22.82 6.19 -11.51
C GLN A 174 -22.25 6.20 -12.94
N PRO A 175 -23.07 6.40 -13.98
CA PRO A 175 -22.56 6.57 -15.33
C PRO A 175 -21.72 7.86 -15.43
N PRO A 176 -20.65 7.89 -16.26
CA PRO A 176 -19.91 9.13 -16.51
C PRO A 176 -20.87 10.21 -17.03
N MET A 177 -20.79 11.42 -16.46
CA MET A 177 -21.64 12.57 -16.80
C MET A 177 -21.08 13.36 -17.98
#